data_AF-A0A1G2F2Z1-F1
#
_entry.id   AF-A0A1G2F2Z1-F1
#
_cell.length_a   1.000
_cell.length_b   1.000
_cell.length_c   1.000
_cell.angle_alpha   90.00
_cell.angle_beta   90.00
_cell.angle_gamma   90.00
#
_symmetry.space_group_name_H-M   'P 1'
#
loop_
_entity.id
_entity.type
_entity.pdbx_description
1 polymer ?
#
loop_
_entity_poly.entity_id
_entity_poly.type
_entity_poly.pdbx_seq_one_letter_code
_entity_poly.pdbx_strand_id
1 'polypeptide(L)' 'MKSYVLSNTDGIDHKAGYAIATKERAFLDRIYVSKDYHFDNLDSLDWDAVFRILPIYNNKRMTKKVNEYFKHNKTNQ' A
#
# COMPACT_ATOMS: atom_id res chain seq x y z
N MET A 1 -4.28 -9.83 9.63
CA MET A 1 -4.80 -9.50 8.28
C MET A 1 -5.86 -10.50 7.90
N LYS A 2 -6.84 -10.11 7.07
CA LYS A 2 -7.92 -11.01 6.64
C LYS A 2 -7.47 -11.91 5.49
N SER A 3 -8.06 -13.10 5.36
CA SER A 3 -7.69 -14.12 4.38
C SER A 3 -7.69 -13.60 2.93
N TYR A 4 -8.70 -12.81 2.54
CA TYR A 4 -8.79 -12.24 1.20
C TYR A 4 -7.64 -11.30 0.83
N VAL A 5 -7.01 -10.64 1.81
CA VAL A 5 -5.82 -9.81 1.59
C VAL A 5 -4.59 -10.69 1.39
N LEU A 6 -4.48 -11.77 2.19
CA LEU A 6 -3.35 -12.69 2.16
C LEU A 6 -3.33 -13.59 0.91
N SER A 7 -4.50 -13.92 0.36
CA SER A 7 -4.62 -14.75 -0.85
C SER A 7 -4.47 -13.97 -2.15
N ASN A 8 -4.45 -12.63 -2.11
CA ASN A 8 -4.34 -11.82 -3.31
C ASN A 8 -2.85 -11.50 -3.60
N THR A 9 -2.42 -11.86 -4.81
CA THR A 9 -1.04 -11.74 -5.29
C THR A 9 -0.71 -10.38 -5.93
N ASP A 10 -1.66 -9.46 -6.03
CA ASP A 10 -1.42 -8.12 -6.57
C ASP A 10 -0.41 -7.38 -5.69
N GLY A 11 0.62 -6.86 -6.36
CA GLY A 11 1.75 -6.23 -5.72
C GLY A 11 2.70 -7.21 -5.01
N ILE A 12 2.65 -8.50 -5.33
CA ILE A 12 3.61 -9.51 -4.88
C ILE A 12 4.42 -10.03 -6.07
N ASP A 13 5.72 -9.77 -6.05
CA ASP A 13 6.65 -10.30 -7.02
C ASP A 13 7.08 -11.71 -6.61
N HIS A 14 6.87 -12.66 -7.51
CA HIS A 14 7.32 -14.03 -7.34
C HIS A 14 8.67 -14.19 -8.03
N LYS A 15 9.72 -14.37 -7.24
CA LYS A 15 11.08 -14.64 -7.70
C LYS A 15 11.43 -16.10 -7.43
N ALA A 16 12.49 -16.59 -8.06
CA ALA A 16 12.91 -17.98 -7.91
C ALA A 16 13.17 -18.32 -6.42
N GLY A 17 12.22 -19.03 -5.80
CA GLY A 17 12.31 -19.48 -4.41
C GLY A 17 11.72 -18.55 -3.35
N TYR A 18 11.19 -17.36 -3.70
CA TYR A 18 10.54 -16.49 -2.72
C TYR A 18 9.53 -15.52 -3.34
N ALA A 19 8.58 -15.08 -2.51
CA ALA A 19 7.63 -14.02 -2.83
C ALA A 19 8.01 -12.76 -2.04
N ILE A 20 8.00 -11.60 -2.70
CA ILE A 20 8.31 -10.32 -2.06
C ILE A 20 7.24 -9.29 -2.41
N ALA A 21 6.80 -8.53 -1.42
CA ALA A 21 5.90 -7.41 -1.64
C ALA A 21 6.63 -6.28 -2.38
N THR A 22 5.99 -5.74 -3.41
CA THR A 22 6.35 -4.45 -4.02
C THR A 22 6.30 -3.33 -2.97
N LYS A 23 6.93 -2.19 -3.25
CA LYS A 23 6.96 -1.06 -2.30
C LYS A 23 5.54 -0.57 -1.98
N GLU A 24 4.68 -0.56 -2.99
CA GLU A 24 3.28 -0.15 -2.92
C GLU A 24 2.47 -1.12 -2.05
N ARG A 25 2.68 -2.42 -2.23
CA ARG A 25 2.05 -3.45 -1.40
C ARG A 25 2.53 -3.37 0.05
N ALA A 26 3.83 -3.20 0.27
CA ALA A 26 4.40 -3.05 1.60
C ALA A 26 3.89 -1.80 2.32
N PHE A 27 3.76 -0.67 1.60
CA PHE A 27 3.14 0.56 2.09
C PHE A 27 1.69 0.33 2.55
N LEU A 28 0.87 -0.29 1.70
CA LEU A 28 -0.52 -0.58 2.01
C LEU A 28 -0.67 -1.57 3.17
N ASP A 29 0.13 -2.64 3.20
CA ASP A 29 0.17 -3.61 4.30
C ASP A 29 0.52 -2.93 5.61
N ARG A 30 1.47 -1.98 5.59
CA ARG A 30 1.87 -1.24 6.79
C ARG A 30 0.74 -0.35 7.32
N ILE A 31 0.05 0.39 6.45
CA ILE A 31 -1.11 1.22 6.83
C ILE A 31 -2.27 0.35 7.35
N TYR A 32 -2.45 -0.84 6.78
CA TYR A 32 -3.50 -1.74 7.20
C TYR A 32 -3.27 -2.28 8.62
N VAL A 33 -2.02 -2.62 8.95
CA VAL A 33 -1.66 -3.18 10.27
C VAL A 33 -1.53 -2.09 11.32
N SER A 34 -0.85 -1.00 11.01
CA SER A 34 -0.53 0.07 11.97
C SER A 34 -1.31 1.32 11.65
N LYS A 35 -2.09 1.79 12.63
CA LYS A 35 -2.87 3.02 12.47
C LYS A 35 -1.94 4.23 12.32
N ASP A 36 -0.87 4.29 13.08
CA ASP A 36 -0.04 5.51 13.20
C ASP A 36 1.40 5.17 12.83
N TYR A 37 1.65 5.08 11.53
CA TYR A 37 2.98 4.88 10.97
C TYR A 37 3.38 6.13 10.19
N HIS A 38 4.61 6.61 10.43
CA HIS A 38 5.17 7.73 9.70
C HIS A 38 6.03 7.20 8.55
N PHE A 39 5.89 7.80 7.37
CA PHE A 39 6.71 7.49 6.21
C PHE A 39 7.51 8.74 5.87
N ASP A 40 8.83 8.64 5.95
CA ASP A 40 9.73 9.78 5.71
C ASP A 40 9.86 10.12 4.22
N ASN A 41 9.70 9.12 3.35
CA ASN A 41 9.80 9.29 1.90
C ASN A 41 8.73 8.46 1.18
N LEU A 42 7.82 9.16 0.50
CA LEU A 42 6.77 8.57 -0.33
C LEU A 42 7.00 8.83 -1.83
N ASP A 43 8.05 9.55 -2.20
CA ASP A 43 8.32 9.98 -3.59
C ASP A 43 8.69 8.81 -4.50
N SER A 44 9.16 7.70 -3.91
CA SER A 44 9.54 6.50 -4.66
C SER A 44 8.38 5.53 -4.93
N LEU A 45 7.16 5.86 -4.50
CA LEU A 45 5.97 5.04 -4.73
C LEU A 45 5.33 5.34 -6.08
N ASP A 46 4.95 4.30 -6.80
CA ASP A 46 4.03 4.42 -7.92
C ASP A 46 2.59 4.51 -7.39
N TRP A 47 2.05 5.72 -7.33
CA TRP A 47 0.70 5.96 -6.82
C TRP A 47 -0.41 5.31 -7.67
N ASP A 48 -0.19 5.10 -8.97
CA ASP A 48 -1.18 4.40 -9.81
C ASP A 48 -1.25 2.92 -9.41
N ALA A 49 -0.10 2.31 -9.13
CA ALA A 49 -0.04 0.96 -8.57
C ALA A 49 -0.63 0.89 -7.14
N VAL A 50 -0.41 1.89 -6.29
CA VAL A 50 -1.05 1.99 -4.96
C VAL A 50 -2.57 1.96 -5.09
N PHE A 51 -3.14 2.82 -5.94
CA PHE A 51 -4.59 2.90 -6.11
C PHE A 51 -5.18 1.65 -6.78
N ARG A 52 -4.41 0.95 -7.61
CA ARG A 52 -4.80 -0.35 -8.18
C ARG A 52 -4.92 -1.45 -7.12
N ILE A 53 -4.01 -1.50 -6.15
CA ILE A 53 -3.97 -2.54 -5.10
C ILE A 53 -4.91 -2.21 -3.92
N LEU A 54 -5.10 -0.93 -3.60
CA LEU A 54 -5.90 -0.46 -2.45
C LEU A 54 -7.28 -1.12 -2.28
N PRO A 55 -8.09 -1.39 -3.34
CA PRO A 55 -9.42 -2.00 -3.19
C PRO A 55 -9.40 -3.38 -2.50
N ILE A 56 -8.30 -4.13 -2.58
CA ILE A 56 -8.14 -5.48 -2.02
C ILE A 56 -8.37 -5.48 -0.51
N TYR A 57 -7.99 -4.41 0.19
CA TYR A 57 -8.12 -4.34 1.64
C TYR A 57 -9.56 -4.13 2.11
N ASN A 58 -10.45 -3.68 1.22
CA ASN A 58 -11.86 -3.39 1.47
C ASN A 58 -12.07 -2.58 2.78
N ASN A 59 -11.30 -1.51 2.95
CA ASN A 59 -11.26 -0.72 4.17
C ASN A 59 -11.36 0.77 3.88
N LYS A 60 -12.56 1.33 4.06
CA LYS A 60 -12.85 2.76 3.80
C LYS A 60 -11.97 3.72 4.60
N ARG A 61 -11.62 3.36 5.85
CA ARG A 61 -10.75 4.20 6.70
C ARG A 61 -9.32 4.24 6.15
N MET A 62 -8.83 3.10 5.67
CA MET A 62 -7.52 3.03 5.01
C MET A 62 -7.52 3.81 3.69
N THR A 63 -8.58 3.67 2.88
CA THR A 63 -8.72 4.46 1.64
C THR A 63 -8.64 5.96 1.91
N LYS A 64 -9.27 6.45 2.97
CA LYS A 64 -9.17 7.86 3.37
C LYS A 64 -7.72 8.25 3.72
N LYS A 65 -7.02 7.44 4.52
CA LYS A 65 -5.62 7.71 4.87
C LYS A 65 -4.69 7.71 3.65
N VAL A 66 -4.84 6.75 2.74
CA VAL A 66 -4.03 6.70 1.52
C VAL A 66 -4.22 7.95 0.66
N ASN A 67 -5.46 8.44 0.55
CA ASN A 67 -5.75 9.71 -0.12
C ASN A 67 -5.13 10.93 0.59
N GLU A 68 -5.06 10.94 1.92
CA GLU A 68 -4.37 11.99 2.68
C GLU A 68 -2.87 11.99 2.35
N TYR A 69 -2.21 10.82 2.39
CA TYR A 69 -0.80 10.70 2.01
C TYR A 69 -0.54 11.14 0.55
N PHE A 70 -1.40 10.74 -0.39
CA PHE A 70 -1.28 11.14 -1.78
C PHE A 70 -1.36 12.65 -1.98
N LYS A 71 -2.31 13.31 -1.28
CA LYS A 71 -2.44 14.77 -1.32
C LYS A 71 -1.23 15.47 -0.71
N HIS A 72 -0.76 15.01 0.45
CA HIS A 72 0.45 15.56 1.07
C HIS A 72 1.68 15.43 0.17
N ASN A 73 1.83 14.29 -0.52
CA ASN A 73 2.92 14.09 -1.47
C ASN A 73 2.83 15.05 -2.67
N LYS A 74 1.63 15.24 -3.25
CA LYS A 74 1.43 16.18 -4.36
C LYS A 74 1.58 17.66 -3.99
N THR A 75 1.30 18.05 -2.75
CA THR A 75 1.49 19.43 -2.30
C THR A 75 2.96 19.76 -2.02
N ASN A 76 3.78 18.74 -1.78
CA ASN A 76 5.22 18.89 -1.50
C ASN A 76 6.11 18.75 -2.76
N GLN A 77 5.53 18.48 -3.93
CA GLN A 77 6.17 18.55 -5.25
C GLN A 77 5.93 19.91 -5.90
#